data_AF-A0A823A503-F1
#
_entry.id   AF-A0A823A503-F1
#
_cell.length_a   1.000
_cell.length_b   1.000
_cell.length_c   1.000
_cell.angle_alpha   90.00
_cell.angle_beta   90.00
_cell.angle_gamma   90.00
#
_symmetry.space_group_name_H-M   'P 1'
#
loop_
_entity.id
_entity.type
_entity.pdbx_description
1 polymer ?
#
loop_
_entity_poly.entity_id
_entity_poly.type
_entity_poly.pdbx_seq_one_letter_code
_entity_poly.pdbx_strand_id
1 'polypeptide(L)'
;MVRETVMMPSFWNNIIFIIKVCNPLIHVLRLVDRENKPSMGHIYEAMDRAKETIANAFGGNKEKYESIFEIIDKRWECQLHQPLHAAGFYLNPQFYYDNAEKTDTDEEIVSGLYKVIQMLEKDRDKASLIIDELSKYKNAEGIFGFNMAICQRKKKEPADWWITFGASTPNLQKIAVKILSLTCSASGYERNWSVFEHVCQNKTTMLVFF
;
A
#
# COMPACT_ATOMS: atom_id res chain seq x y z
N MET A 1 19.00 10.95 39.25
CA MET A 1 19.10 10.25 37.96
C MET A 1 17.91 10.54 37.02
N VAL A 2 16.72 9.93 37.16
CA VAL A 2 15.60 10.15 36.19
C VAL A 2 15.18 11.63 36.09
N ARG A 3 15.05 12.32 37.23
CA ARG A 3 14.70 13.75 37.28
C ARG A 3 15.73 14.63 36.57
N GLU A 4 17.02 14.32 36.70
CA GLU A 4 18.09 15.11 36.07
C GLU A 4 18.12 14.89 34.56
N THR A 5 17.92 13.65 34.10
CA THR A 5 17.85 13.31 32.67
C THR A 5 16.69 14.00 31.96
N VAL A 6 15.49 14.03 32.55
CA VAL A 6 14.31 14.68 31.95
C VAL A 6 14.47 16.21 31.88
N MET A 7 15.29 16.81 32.72
CA MET A 7 15.55 18.25 32.69
C MET A 7 16.60 18.65 31.63
N MET A 8 17.28 17.68 31.00
CA MET A 8 18.26 17.98 29.96
C MET A 8 17.56 18.35 28.63
N PRO A 9 17.96 19.44 27.95
CA PRO A 9 17.43 19.76 26.62
C PRO A 9 17.65 18.65 25.58
N SER A 10 18.75 17.90 25.70
CA SER A 10 19.05 16.76 24.83
C SER A 10 17.99 15.65 24.90
N PHE A 11 17.42 15.40 26.09
CA PHE A 11 16.34 14.44 26.25
C PHE A 11 15.12 14.83 25.41
N TRP A 12 14.65 16.07 25.53
CA TRP A 12 13.50 16.55 24.78
C TRP A 12 13.77 16.64 23.27
N ASN A 13 14.98 17.02 22.87
CA ASN A 13 15.38 17.00 21.46
C ASN A 13 15.29 15.58 20.86
N ASN A 14 15.70 14.56 21.62
CA ASN A 14 15.56 13.16 21.20
C ASN A 14 14.09 12.73 21.11
N ILE A 15 13.24 13.14 22.07
CA ILE A 15 11.80 12.86 22.01
C ILE A 15 11.16 13.50 20.77
N ILE A 16 11.48 14.76 20.48
CA ILE A 16 10.98 15.45 19.29
C ILE A 16 11.43 14.73 18.00
N PHE A 17 12.69 14.28 17.96
CA PHE A 17 13.20 13.47 16.85
C PHE A 17 12.39 12.19 16.65
N ILE A 18 12.17 11.42 17.73
CA ILE A 18 11.39 10.18 17.68
C ILE A 18 9.97 10.46 17.20
N ILE A 19 9.31 11.50 17.71
CA ILE A 19 7.94 11.86 17.31
C ILE A 19 7.87 12.20 15.82
N LYS A 20 8.83 12.97 15.30
CA LYS A 20 8.89 13.33 13.86
C LYS A 20 9.02 12.11 12.95
N VAL A 21 9.71 11.07 13.41
CA VAL A 21 9.94 9.83 12.66
C VAL A 21 8.78 8.85 12.82
N CYS A 22 8.32 8.62 14.05
CA CYS A 22 7.33 7.60 14.35
C CYS A 22 5.90 8.01 13.97
N ASN A 23 5.52 9.30 14.10
CA ASN A 23 4.15 9.71 13.83
C ASN A 23 3.68 9.38 12.39
N PRO A 24 4.46 9.70 11.32
CA PRO A 24 4.08 9.34 9.97
C PRO A 24 3.92 7.81 9.79
N LEU A 25 4.80 7.02 10.39
CA LEU A 25 4.73 5.55 10.33
C LEU A 25 3.52 5.00 11.09
N ILE A 26 3.17 5.58 12.25
CA ILE A 26 1.95 5.22 12.99
C ILE A 26 0.70 5.50 12.15
N HIS A 27 0.69 6.56 11.33
CA HIS A 27 -0.42 6.80 10.40
C HIS A 27 -0.53 5.72 9.32
N VAL A 28 0.60 5.23 8.80
CA VAL A 28 0.63 4.09 7.86
C VAL A 28 0.09 2.82 8.53
N LEU A 29 0.54 2.51 9.74
CA LEU A 29 0.04 1.35 10.49
C LEU A 29 -1.47 1.43 10.73
N ARG A 30 -1.96 2.60 11.16
CA ARG A 30 -3.40 2.84 11.36
C ARG A 30 -4.22 2.78 10.08
N LEU A 31 -3.62 2.98 8.90
CA LEU A 31 -4.31 2.79 7.63
C LEU A 31 -4.52 1.29 7.36
N VAL A 32 -3.50 0.49 7.64
CA VAL A 32 -3.48 -0.95 7.40
C VAL A 32 -4.33 -1.73 8.42
N ASP A 33 -4.39 -1.28 9.67
CA ASP A 33 -5.18 -1.92 10.74
C ASP A 33 -6.70 -1.68 10.64
N ARG A 34 -7.17 -0.93 9.63
CA ARG A 34 -8.59 -0.71 9.39
C ARG A 34 -9.20 -1.96 8.73
N GLU A 35 -9.65 -2.90 9.54
CA GLU A 35 -10.30 -4.15 9.09
C GLU A 35 -11.46 -3.92 8.10
N ASN A 36 -12.18 -2.80 8.22
CA ASN A 36 -13.37 -2.52 7.41
C ASN A 36 -13.07 -1.81 6.07
N LYS A 37 -11.82 -1.47 5.76
CA LYS A 37 -11.46 -0.77 4.52
C LYS A 37 -10.23 -1.38 3.85
N PRO A 38 -10.33 -1.84 2.60
CA PRO A 38 -9.19 -2.36 1.87
C PRO A 38 -8.05 -1.33 1.74
N SER A 39 -6.88 -1.69 2.25
CA SER A 39 -5.70 -0.83 2.29
C SER A 39 -4.72 -1.07 1.12
N MET A 40 -4.93 -2.13 0.34
CA MET A 40 -3.99 -2.59 -0.70
C MET A 40 -3.70 -1.50 -1.75
N GLY A 41 -4.72 -0.72 -2.12
CA GLY A 41 -4.57 0.40 -3.05
C GLY A 41 -3.92 1.66 -2.46
N HIS A 42 -3.62 1.69 -1.15
CA HIS A 42 -3.23 2.90 -0.43
C HIS A 42 -1.88 2.81 0.28
N ILE A 43 -1.45 1.61 0.65
CA ILE A 43 -0.27 1.41 1.50
C ILE A 43 1.03 1.91 0.87
N TYR A 44 1.22 1.72 -0.44
CA TYR A 44 2.41 2.19 -1.16
C TYR A 44 2.55 3.71 -1.07
N GLU A 45 1.50 4.44 -1.46
CA GLU A 45 1.43 5.90 -1.38
C GLU A 45 1.57 6.40 0.07
N ALA A 46 0.95 5.70 1.02
CA ALA A 46 1.04 6.08 2.43
C ALA A 46 2.47 5.98 2.97
N MET A 47 3.22 4.97 2.53
CA MET A 47 4.64 4.83 2.88
C MET A 47 5.48 5.93 2.24
N ASP A 48 5.27 6.24 0.95
CA ASP A 48 5.99 7.32 0.26
C ASP A 48 5.76 8.67 0.97
N ARG A 49 4.49 9.01 1.25
CA ARG A 49 4.13 10.21 2.03
C ARG A 49 4.72 10.23 3.44
N ALA A 50 4.86 9.07 4.07
CA ALA A 50 5.48 8.98 5.38
C ALA A 50 6.96 9.37 5.30
N LYS A 51 7.69 8.84 4.30
CA LYS A 51 9.09 9.21 4.03
C LYS A 51 9.20 10.70 3.70
N GLU A 52 8.35 11.24 2.82
CA GLU A 52 8.33 12.68 2.51
C GLU A 52 8.10 13.54 3.76
N THR A 53 7.15 13.15 4.62
CA THR A 53 6.85 13.86 5.86
C THR A 53 8.06 13.88 6.81
N ILE A 54 8.78 12.76 6.91
CA ILE A 54 10.01 12.67 7.71
C ILE A 54 11.09 13.58 7.12
N ALA A 55 11.34 13.53 5.81
CA ALA A 55 12.34 14.37 5.16
C ALA A 55 12.04 15.86 5.36
N ASN A 56 10.78 16.27 5.19
CA ASN A 56 10.33 17.63 5.40
C ASN A 56 10.47 18.08 6.86
N ALA A 57 10.22 17.20 7.83
CA ALA A 57 10.39 17.49 9.26
C ALA A 57 11.85 17.81 9.66
N PHE A 58 12.80 17.43 8.80
CA PHE A 58 14.24 17.73 8.92
C PHE A 58 14.74 18.73 7.87
N GLY A 59 13.84 19.41 7.15
CA GLY A 59 14.17 20.43 6.16
C GLY A 59 14.93 19.89 4.95
N GLY A 60 14.74 18.61 4.61
CA GLY A 60 15.46 17.95 3.52
C GLY A 60 16.93 17.63 3.83
N ASN A 61 17.38 17.79 5.08
CA ASN A 61 18.74 17.41 5.47
C ASN A 61 18.86 15.88 5.54
N LYS A 62 19.36 15.29 4.45
CA LYS A 62 19.51 13.85 4.24
C LYS A 62 20.27 13.15 5.36
N GLU A 63 21.31 13.76 5.91
CA GLU A 63 22.13 13.19 6.99
C GLU A 63 21.31 12.83 8.24
N LYS A 64 20.16 13.49 8.45
CA LYS A 64 19.30 13.27 9.61
C LYS A 64 18.34 12.10 9.47
N TYR A 65 18.04 11.65 8.26
CA TYR A 65 17.02 10.63 8.02
C TYR A 65 17.44 9.51 7.08
N GLU A 66 18.63 9.57 6.47
CA GLU A 66 19.10 8.51 5.55
C GLU A 66 19.15 7.14 6.22
N SER A 67 19.79 7.04 7.39
CA SER A 67 19.82 5.79 8.17
C SER A 67 18.43 5.32 8.60
N ILE A 68 17.48 6.25 8.78
CA ILE A 68 16.09 5.93 9.09
C ILE A 68 15.40 5.34 7.86
N PHE A 69 15.63 5.94 6.69
CA PHE A 69 15.09 5.44 5.43
C PHE A 69 15.65 4.06 5.11
N GLU A 70 16.93 3.80 5.32
CA GLU A 70 17.51 2.45 5.19
C GLU A 70 16.80 1.42 6.08
N ILE A 71 16.46 1.80 7.33
CA ILE A 71 15.70 0.92 8.24
C ILE A 71 14.28 0.70 7.73
N ILE A 72 13.61 1.77 7.27
CA ILE A 72 12.25 1.70 6.71
C ILE A 72 12.24 0.82 5.46
N ASP A 73 13.16 1.05 4.53
CA ASP A 73 13.26 0.37 3.25
C ASP A 73 13.58 -1.12 3.46
N LYS A 74 14.53 -1.43 4.35
CA LYS A 74 14.80 -2.82 4.73
C LYS A 74 13.57 -3.53 5.31
N ARG A 75 12.78 -2.84 6.14
CA ARG A 75 11.54 -3.39 6.72
C ARG A 75 10.43 -3.53 5.69
N TRP A 76 10.32 -2.55 4.81
CA TRP A 76 9.44 -2.56 3.66
C TRP A 76 9.77 -3.77 2.79
N GLU A 77 10.99 -3.89 2.27
CA GLU A 77 11.47 -5.01 1.45
C GLU A 77 11.21 -6.39 2.07
N CYS A 78 11.39 -6.52 3.39
CA CYS A 78 11.27 -7.81 4.08
C CYS A 78 9.82 -8.22 4.40
N GLN A 79 8.91 -7.28 4.66
CA GLN A 79 7.60 -7.58 5.27
C GLN A 79 6.41 -7.00 4.49
N LEU A 80 6.63 -5.97 3.68
CA LEU A 80 5.56 -5.17 3.08
C LEU A 80 5.82 -4.82 1.61
N HIS A 81 6.98 -5.08 1.04
CA HIS A 81 7.27 -4.83 -0.37
C HIS A 81 6.97 -6.09 -1.16
N GLN A 82 5.69 -6.27 -1.43
CA GLN A 82 5.23 -7.35 -2.28
C GLN A 82 4.77 -6.74 -3.60
N PRO A 83 4.99 -7.43 -4.73
CA PRO A 83 4.43 -7.05 -6.03
C PRO A 83 2.95 -6.66 -5.95
N LEU A 84 2.21 -7.25 -5.00
CA LEU A 84 0.82 -6.97 -4.70
C LEU A 84 0.53 -5.53 -4.27
N HIS A 85 1.38 -4.90 -3.46
CA HIS A 85 1.20 -3.52 -3.02
C HIS A 85 1.47 -2.53 -4.16
N ALA A 86 2.48 -2.82 -4.98
CA ALA A 86 2.77 -2.03 -6.17
C ALA A 86 1.63 -2.14 -7.21
N ALA A 87 1.10 -3.35 -7.41
CA ALA A 87 -0.09 -3.57 -8.24
C ALA A 87 -1.33 -2.85 -7.69
N GLY A 88 -1.54 -2.89 -6.36
CA GLY A 88 -2.62 -2.19 -5.69
C GLY A 88 -2.53 -0.67 -5.91
N PHE A 89 -1.35 -0.10 -5.77
CA PHE A 89 -1.10 1.31 -6.06
C PHE A 89 -1.38 1.66 -7.53
N TYR A 90 -0.84 0.89 -8.48
CA TYR A 90 -1.04 1.11 -9.91
C TYR A 90 -2.53 1.08 -10.29
N LEU A 91 -3.30 0.17 -9.69
CA LEU A 91 -4.72 0.01 -9.98
C LEU A 91 -5.60 0.98 -9.19
N ASN A 92 -5.05 1.82 -8.30
CA ASN A 92 -5.82 2.86 -7.65
C ASN A 92 -6.00 4.05 -8.62
N PRO A 93 -7.24 4.35 -9.07
CA PRO A 93 -7.47 5.40 -10.05
C PRO A 93 -7.17 6.80 -9.51
N GLN A 94 -7.21 7.03 -8.20
CA GLN A 94 -6.75 8.30 -7.66
C GLN A 94 -5.26 8.49 -7.91
N PHE A 95 -4.44 7.52 -7.49
CA PHE A 95 -2.99 7.67 -7.50
C PHE A 95 -2.39 7.50 -8.89
N TYR A 96 -2.90 6.55 -9.66
CA TYR A 96 -2.45 6.35 -11.04
C TYR A 96 -2.65 7.61 -11.87
N TYR A 97 -3.87 8.16 -11.92
CA TYR A 97 -4.12 9.32 -12.79
C TYR A 97 -3.57 10.64 -12.24
N ASP A 98 -3.34 10.77 -10.93
CA ASP A 98 -2.65 11.94 -10.37
C ASP A 98 -1.15 11.93 -10.75
N ASN A 99 -0.54 10.77 -11.00
CA ASN A 99 0.90 10.60 -11.26
C ASN A 99 1.22 9.61 -12.40
N ALA A 100 0.44 9.61 -13.49
CA ALA A 100 0.46 8.54 -14.49
C ALA A 100 1.83 8.36 -15.14
N GLU A 101 2.48 9.47 -15.52
CA GLU A 101 3.82 9.46 -16.13
C GLU A 101 4.86 8.83 -15.20
N LYS A 102 4.96 9.32 -13.94
CA LYS A 102 5.89 8.77 -12.94
C LYS A 102 5.63 7.27 -12.72
N THR A 103 4.36 6.90 -12.58
CA THR A 103 3.94 5.52 -12.31
C THR A 103 4.29 4.57 -13.45
N ASP A 104 4.14 5.02 -14.70
CA ASP A 104 4.44 4.20 -15.88
C ASP A 104 5.94 4.07 -16.16
N THR A 105 6.77 5.01 -15.68
CA THR A 105 8.23 4.94 -15.80
C THR A 105 8.91 4.21 -14.64
N ASP A 106 8.18 3.95 -13.55
CA ASP A 106 8.71 3.29 -12.37
C ASP A 106 8.78 1.77 -12.58
N GLU A 107 9.99 1.25 -12.76
CA GLU A 107 10.24 -0.17 -13.02
C GLU A 107 9.70 -1.06 -11.90
N GLU A 108 9.80 -0.62 -10.64
CA GLU A 108 9.36 -1.38 -9.48
C GLU A 108 7.84 -1.59 -9.53
N ILE A 109 7.10 -0.52 -9.83
CA ILE A 109 5.65 -0.52 -9.86
C ILE A 109 5.13 -1.35 -11.03
N VAL A 110 5.66 -1.11 -12.23
CA VAL A 110 5.25 -1.82 -13.45
C VAL A 110 5.62 -3.30 -13.37
N SER A 111 6.84 -3.63 -12.92
CA SER A 111 7.29 -5.01 -12.71
C SER A 111 6.43 -5.72 -11.66
N GLY A 112 6.09 -5.02 -10.57
CA GLY A 112 5.21 -5.51 -9.52
C GLY A 112 3.83 -5.89 -10.06
N LEU A 113 3.20 -5.01 -10.85
CA LEU A 113 1.91 -5.28 -11.48
C LEU A 113 1.96 -6.53 -12.37
N TYR A 114 2.93 -6.62 -13.28
CA TYR A 114 3.03 -7.76 -14.20
C TYR A 114 3.30 -9.07 -13.49
N LYS A 115 4.14 -9.08 -12.44
CA LYS A 115 4.35 -10.26 -11.60
C LYS A 115 3.03 -10.74 -10.96
N VAL A 116 2.20 -9.83 -10.47
CA VAL A 116 0.90 -10.17 -9.87
C VAL A 116 -0.07 -10.71 -10.92
N ILE A 117 -0.13 -10.10 -12.11
CA ILE A 117 -0.97 -10.61 -13.20
C ILE A 117 -0.58 -12.05 -13.56
N GLN A 118 0.71 -12.33 -13.75
CA GLN A 118 1.23 -13.69 -14.01
C GLN A 118 1.01 -14.66 -12.83
N MET A 119 0.98 -14.15 -11.61
CA MET A 119 0.68 -14.95 -10.43
C MET A 119 -0.78 -15.36 -10.40
N LEU A 120 -1.69 -14.44 -10.71
CA LEU A 120 -3.14 -14.61 -10.62
C LEU A 120 -3.77 -15.27 -11.86
N GLU A 121 -3.18 -15.10 -13.04
CA GLU A 121 -3.64 -15.69 -14.30
C GLU A 121 -2.51 -16.53 -14.92
N LYS A 122 -2.72 -17.85 -14.98
CA LYS A 122 -1.73 -18.82 -15.48
C LYS A 122 -1.83 -19.04 -16.97
N ASP A 123 -2.97 -18.71 -17.55
CA ASP A 123 -3.21 -18.73 -18.98
C ASP A 123 -2.52 -17.53 -19.64
N ARG A 124 -1.58 -17.81 -20.54
CA ARG A 124 -0.78 -16.77 -21.20
C ARG A 124 -1.61 -15.88 -22.13
N ASP A 125 -2.62 -16.45 -22.77
CA ASP A 125 -3.46 -15.70 -23.71
C ASP A 125 -4.35 -14.73 -22.93
N LYS A 126 -4.90 -15.17 -21.79
CA LYS A 126 -5.64 -14.28 -20.89
C LYS A 126 -4.77 -13.22 -20.26
N ALA A 127 -3.55 -13.57 -19.84
CA ALA A 127 -2.59 -12.59 -19.31
C ALA A 127 -2.26 -11.51 -20.36
N SER A 128 -2.11 -11.89 -21.63
CA SER A 128 -1.94 -10.93 -22.74
C SER A 128 -3.16 -10.01 -22.88
N LEU A 129 -4.37 -10.57 -22.86
CA LEU A 129 -5.60 -9.77 -22.93
C LEU A 129 -5.73 -8.77 -21.76
N ILE A 130 -5.30 -9.15 -20.56
CA ILE A 130 -5.28 -8.24 -19.40
C ILE A 130 -4.32 -7.07 -19.64
N ILE A 131 -3.16 -7.33 -20.22
CA ILE A 131 -2.18 -6.28 -20.56
C ILE A 131 -2.74 -5.37 -21.65
N ASP A 132 -3.42 -5.91 -22.67
CA ASP A 132 -4.08 -5.10 -23.69
C ASP A 132 -5.19 -4.24 -23.08
N GLU A 133 -6.00 -4.80 -22.18
CA GLU A 133 -7.01 -4.06 -21.42
C GLU A 133 -6.41 -2.97 -20.51
N LEU A 134 -5.19 -3.17 -20.01
CA LEU A 134 -4.47 -2.18 -19.20
C LEU A 134 -4.27 -0.89 -19.99
N SER A 135 -3.96 -0.98 -21.30
CA SER A 135 -3.79 0.21 -22.15
C SER A 135 -5.04 1.12 -22.17
N LYS A 136 -6.25 0.52 -22.18
CA LYS A 136 -7.51 1.27 -22.12
C LYS A 136 -7.68 2.02 -20.81
N TYR A 137 -7.30 1.40 -19.69
CA TYR A 137 -7.27 2.06 -18.40
C TYR A 137 -6.28 3.23 -18.41
N LYS A 138 -5.04 3.00 -18.84
CA LYS A 138 -3.99 4.03 -18.90
C LYS A 138 -4.43 5.28 -19.67
N ASN A 139 -5.00 5.06 -20.85
CA ASN A 139 -5.43 6.12 -21.76
C ASN A 139 -6.80 6.74 -21.40
N ALA A 140 -7.43 6.29 -20.30
CA ALA A 140 -8.79 6.65 -19.93
C ALA A 140 -9.80 6.46 -21.08
N GLU A 141 -9.68 5.34 -21.81
CA GLU A 141 -10.56 5.02 -22.93
C GLU A 141 -11.91 4.49 -22.47
N GLY A 142 -12.94 4.67 -23.30
CA GLY A 142 -14.29 4.19 -23.03
C GLY A 142 -14.88 4.79 -21.74
N ILE A 143 -15.38 3.92 -20.86
CA ILE A 143 -16.06 4.33 -19.62
C ILE A 143 -15.12 5.09 -18.67
N PHE A 144 -13.81 4.80 -18.70
CA PHE A 144 -12.82 5.44 -17.83
C PHE A 144 -12.63 6.94 -18.09
N GLY A 145 -12.93 7.39 -19.31
CA GLY A 145 -12.84 8.78 -19.75
C GLY A 145 -14.12 9.59 -19.52
N PHE A 146 -15.21 8.97 -19.06
CA PHE A 146 -16.42 9.70 -18.73
C PHE A 146 -16.18 10.64 -17.55
N ASN A 147 -16.74 11.86 -17.63
CA ASN A 147 -16.65 12.85 -16.55
C ASN A 147 -17.09 12.27 -15.19
N MET A 148 -18.10 11.40 -15.18
CA MET A 148 -18.55 10.72 -13.96
C MET A 148 -17.47 9.78 -13.40
N ALA A 149 -16.76 9.02 -14.24
CA ALA A 149 -15.67 8.16 -13.80
C ALA A 149 -14.51 9.00 -13.23
N ILE A 150 -14.13 10.09 -13.93
CA ILE A 150 -13.07 11.01 -13.52
C ILE A 150 -13.37 11.66 -12.16
N CYS A 151 -14.56 12.26 -11.99
CA CYS A 151 -14.93 12.92 -10.74
C CYS A 151 -15.04 11.97 -9.54
N GLN A 152 -15.22 10.67 -9.79
CA GLN A 152 -15.37 9.65 -8.75
C GLN A 152 -14.05 9.01 -8.33
N ARG A 153 -12.93 9.21 -9.06
CA ARG A 153 -11.63 8.59 -8.76
C ARG A 153 -11.15 8.83 -7.32
N LYS A 154 -11.42 10.03 -6.77
CA LYS A 154 -11.04 10.43 -5.39
C LYS A 154 -12.16 10.28 -4.36
N LYS A 155 -13.36 9.87 -4.78
CA LYS A 155 -14.57 9.84 -3.94
C LYS A 155 -15.03 8.42 -3.61
N LYS A 156 -14.78 7.47 -4.51
CA LYS A 156 -15.08 6.05 -4.31
C LYS A 156 -13.86 5.31 -3.80
N GLU A 157 -14.10 4.25 -3.04
CA GLU A 157 -13.05 3.27 -2.76
C GLU A 157 -12.61 2.61 -4.09
N PRO A 158 -11.33 2.28 -4.26
CA PRO A 158 -10.79 1.83 -5.53
C PRO A 158 -11.51 0.59 -6.11
N ALA A 159 -11.80 -0.41 -5.29
CA ALA A 159 -12.52 -1.61 -5.73
C ALA A 159 -13.92 -1.28 -6.26
N ASP A 160 -14.68 -0.41 -5.57
CA ASP A 160 -16.00 0.02 -6.00
C ASP A 160 -15.96 0.84 -7.30
N TRP A 161 -14.91 1.64 -7.48
CA TRP A 161 -14.69 2.36 -8.72
C TRP A 161 -14.49 1.39 -9.88
N TRP A 162 -13.67 0.34 -9.71
CA TRP A 162 -13.50 -0.71 -10.71
C TRP A 162 -14.79 -1.48 -10.99
N ILE A 163 -15.58 -1.82 -9.97
CA ILE A 163 -16.90 -2.46 -10.18
C ILE A 163 -17.82 -1.57 -11.04
N THR A 164 -17.79 -0.26 -10.79
CA THR A 164 -18.70 0.69 -11.47
C THR A 164 -18.26 0.99 -12.91
N PHE A 165 -16.95 1.17 -13.14
CA PHE A 165 -16.43 1.74 -14.39
C PHE A 165 -15.55 0.78 -15.21
N GLY A 166 -15.20 -0.39 -14.67
CA GLY A 166 -14.31 -1.37 -15.31
C GLY A 166 -14.95 -2.27 -16.37
N ALA A 167 -16.23 -2.08 -16.70
CA ALA A 167 -16.95 -2.97 -17.62
C ALA A 167 -16.35 -3.05 -19.03
N SER A 168 -15.60 -2.02 -19.47
CA SER A 168 -14.87 -2.02 -20.76
C SER A 168 -13.62 -2.91 -20.78
N THR A 169 -13.21 -3.42 -19.61
CA THR A 169 -12.01 -4.23 -19.40
C THR A 169 -12.32 -5.36 -18.40
N PRO A 170 -13.13 -6.36 -18.77
CA PRO A 170 -13.64 -7.35 -17.83
C PRO A 170 -12.55 -8.22 -17.17
N ASN A 171 -11.46 -8.52 -17.89
CA ASN A 171 -10.38 -9.35 -17.34
C ASN A 171 -9.55 -8.56 -16.33
N LEU A 172 -9.20 -7.32 -16.68
CA LEU A 172 -8.51 -6.39 -15.79
C LEU A 172 -9.37 -6.03 -14.58
N GLN A 173 -10.66 -5.77 -14.77
CA GLN A 173 -11.60 -5.46 -13.69
C GLN A 173 -11.62 -6.58 -12.64
N LYS A 174 -11.66 -7.84 -13.06
CA LYS A 174 -11.63 -8.99 -12.15
C LYS A 174 -10.35 -9.00 -11.29
N ILE A 175 -9.20 -8.71 -11.89
CA ILE A 175 -7.92 -8.65 -11.18
C ILE A 175 -7.88 -7.43 -10.25
N ALA A 176 -8.28 -6.26 -10.72
CA ALA A 176 -8.26 -5.03 -9.95
C ALA A 176 -9.16 -5.11 -8.73
N VAL A 177 -10.41 -5.57 -8.88
CA VAL A 177 -11.31 -5.80 -7.75
C VAL A 177 -10.73 -6.80 -6.77
N LYS A 178 -10.13 -7.90 -7.27
CA LYS A 178 -9.51 -8.91 -6.40
C LYS A 178 -8.36 -8.35 -5.58
N ILE A 179 -7.43 -7.62 -6.19
CA ILE A 179 -6.28 -7.02 -5.50
C ILE A 179 -6.74 -5.93 -4.54
N LEU A 180 -7.56 -5.00 -5.02
CA LEU A 180 -7.98 -3.82 -4.27
C LEU A 180 -8.95 -4.12 -3.14
N SER A 181 -9.57 -5.30 -3.12
CA SER A 181 -10.42 -5.75 -2.01
C SER A 181 -9.63 -6.45 -0.89
N LEU A 182 -8.33 -6.66 -1.05
CA LEU A 182 -7.49 -7.25 0.00
C LEU A 182 -7.20 -6.24 1.11
N THR A 183 -7.19 -6.73 2.35
CA THR A 183 -6.72 -6.00 3.53
C THR A 183 -5.25 -6.32 3.77
N CYS A 184 -4.44 -5.33 4.14
CA CYS A 184 -3.02 -5.55 4.46
C CYS A 184 -2.79 -5.88 5.95
N SER A 185 -3.84 -6.02 6.77
CA SER A 185 -3.70 -6.19 8.22
C SER A 185 -3.16 -7.56 8.60
N ALA A 186 -2.13 -7.60 9.45
CA ALA A 186 -1.76 -8.81 10.20
C ALA A 186 -2.67 -9.04 11.44
N SER A 187 -3.34 -7.98 11.93
CA SER A 187 -4.02 -7.93 13.24
C SER A 187 -5.44 -8.54 13.27
N GLY A 188 -6.10 -8.75 12.13
CA GLY A 188 -7.38 -9.47 12.06
C GLY A 188 -7.27 -10.94 12.53
N TYR A 189 -6.06 -11.50 12.53
CA TYR A 189 -5.79 -12.83 13.08
C TYR A 189 -5.55 -12.79 14.60
N GLU A 190 -4.84 -11.78 15.13
CA GLU A 190 -4.50 -11.68 16.57
C GLU A 190 -5.71 -11.45 17.47
N ARG A 191 -6.73 -10.72 17.00
CA ARG A 191 -7.97 -10.52 17.78
C ARG A 191 -8.79 -11.80 17.91
N ASN A 192 -8.79 -12.65 16.89
CA ASN A 192 -9.39 -13.98 16.98
C ASN A 192 -8.62 -14.90 17.94
N TRP A 193 -7.29 -14.79 18.03
CA TRP A 193 -6.49 -15.57 18.99
C TRP A 193 -6.85 -15.31 20.46
N SER A 194 -7.20 -14.07 20.84
CA SER A 194 -7.66 -13.78 22.22
C SER A 194 -8.99 -14.47 22.59
N VAL A 195 -9.80 -14.85 21.60
CA VAL A 195 -11.04 -15.62 21.78
C VAL A 195 -10.78 -17.13 21.66
N PHE A 196 -9.76 -17.54 20.89
CA PHE A 196 -9.42 -18.95 20.65
C PHE A 196 -8.34 -19.53 21.58
N GLU A 197 -7.71 -18.72 22.45
CA GLU A 197 -6.73 -19.18 23.44
C GLU A 197 -7.32 -20.19 24.45
N HIS A 198 -8.65 -20.26 24.56
CA HIS A 198 -9.34 -21.27 25.36
C HIS A 198 -9.54 -22.65 24.68
N VAL A 199 -9.15 -22.84 23.41
CA VAL A 199 -9.55 -24.04 22.64
C VAL A 199 -8.37 -24.88 22.08
N CYS A 200 -7.16 -24.34 21.89
CA CYS A 200 -6.10 -25.06 21.18
C CYS A 200 -4.80 -25.23 21.99
N GLN A 201 -4.83 -26.08 23.01
CA GLN A 201 -3.63 -26.52 23.74
C GLN A 201 -2.92 -27.74 23.12
N ASN A 202 -3.24 -28.14 21.87
CA ASN A 202 -2.60 -29.32 21.26
C ASN A 202 -2.26 -29.13 19.77
N LYS A 203 -0.94 -29.03 19.54
CA LYS A 203 -0.14 -29.51 18.39
C LYS A 203 -0.37 -28.98 16.96
N THR A 204 0.69 -28.30 16.51
CA THR A 204 1.37 -28.41 15.21
C THR A 204 0.62 -27.95 13.95
N THR A 205 0.84 -26.70 13.54
CA THR A 205 1.04 -26.38 12.12
C THR A 205 1.92 -25.13 12.00
N MET A 206 3.13 -25.28 11.46
CA MET A 206 3.88 -24.16 10.89
C MET A 206 3.11 -23.70 9.65
N LEU A 207 2.51 -22.50 9.70
CA LEU A 207 2.07 -21.81 8.51
C LEU A 207 2.79 -20.47 8.42
N VAL A 208 3.36 -20.27 7.24
CA VAL A 208 4.21 -19.18 6.81
C VAL A 208 3.46 -17.86 6.97
N PHE A 209 4.05 -16.94 7.72
CA PHE A 209 3.60 -15.57 7.89
C PHE A 209 3.96 -14.73 6.66
N PHE A 210 3.06 -13.81 6.30
CA PHE A 210 3.29 -12.71 5.37
C PHE A 210 4.26 -11.68 5.95
#